data_AF-U3CGK7-F1
#
_entry.id   AF-U3CGK7-F1
#
_cell.length_a   1.000
_cell.length_b   1.000
_cell.length_c   1.000
_cell.angle_alpha   90.00
_cell.angle_beta   90.00
_cell.angle_gamma   90.00
#
_symmetry.space_group_name_H-M   'P 1'
#
loop_
_entity.id
_entity.type
_entity.pdbx_description
1 polymer ?
#
loop_
_entity_poly.entity_id
_entity_poly.type
_entity_poly.pdbx_seq_one_letter_code
_entity_poly.pdbx_strand_id
1 'polypeptide(L)' 'MKSTKKYWNPLAEASGKEWECIEGSDGNLSQITLSEDSVSGDYTRLTRFKDGFYTKALGAKSHIYPEEIFVVIT' A
#
# COMPACT_ATOMS: atom_id res chain seq x y z
N MET A 1 -11.48 17.41 -3.00
CA MET A 1 -12.56 16.47 -2.64
C MET A 1 -11.91 15.12 -2.48
N LYS A 2 -12.02 14.50 -1.30
CA LYS A 2 -11.38 13.22 -1.01
C LYS A 2 -11.91 12.12 -1.92
N SER A 3 -11.02 11.33 -2.51
CA SER A 3 -11.38 10.14 -3.29
C SER A 3 -11.62 8.95 -2.37
N THR A 4 -12.42 7.98 -2.82
CA THR A 4 -12.60 6.71 -2.13
C THR A 4 -12.77 5.58 -3.14
N LYS A 5 -12.20 4.42 -2.84
CA LYS A 5 -12.50 3.16 -3.55
C LYS A 5 -13.73 2.50 -2.94
N LYS A 6 -14.59 1.95 -3.81
CA LYS A 6 -15.68 1.07 -3.37
C LYS A 6 -15.10 -0.18 -2.72
N TYR A 7 -15.80 -0.70 -1.72
CA TYR A 7 -15.38 -1.91 -1.02
C TYR A 7 -15.24 -3.10 -1.99
N TRP A 8 -14.20 -3.88 -1.76
CA TRP A 8 -14.02 -5.23 -2.26
C TRP A 8 -13.28 -6.06 -1.21
N ASN A 9 -13.07 -7.35 -1.47
CA ASN A 9 -12.17 -8.16 -0.64
C ASN A 9 -10.73 -8.07 -1.18
N PRO A 10 -9.81 -7.32 -0.53
CA PRO A 10 -8.43 -7.17 -1.02
C PRO A 10 -7.61 -8.46 -0.91
N LEU A 11 -8.11 -9.46 -0.17
CA LEU A 11 -7.47 -10.75 0.05
C LEU A 11 -7.94 -11.84 -0.91
N ALA A 12 -8.99 -11.58 -1.70
CA ALA A 12 -9.44 -12.53 -2.71
C ALA A 12 -8.45 -12.57 -3.89
N GLU A 13 -8.17 -13.77 -4.42
CA GLU A 13 -7.27 -13.95 -5.57
C GLU A 13 -7.69 -13.12 -6.79
N ALA A 14 -9.01 -13.02 -7.02
CA ALA A 14 -9.59 -12.26 -8.11
C ALA A 14 -9.26 -10.75 -8.06
N SER A 15 -8.90 -10.23 -6.89
CA SER A 15 -8.56 -8.82 -6.67
C SER A 15 -7.12 -8.49 -7.11
N GLY A 16 -6.33 -9.46 -7.58
CA GLY A 16 -4.94 -9.27 -7.94
C GLY A 16 -4.68 -8.19 -9.02
N LYS A 17 -5.64 -7.94 -9.92
CA LYS A 17 -5.49 -6.99 -11.04
C LYS A 17 -5.45 -5.52 -10.62
N GLU A 18 -5.90 -5.23 -9.41
CA GLU A 18 -6.05 -3.88 -8.90
C GLU A 18 -4.83 -3.38 -8.11
N TRP A 19 -3.91 -4.30 -7.83
CA TRP A 19 -2.67 -4.01 -7.13
C TRP A 19 -1.62 -3.51 -8.12
N GLU A 20 -0.99 -2.39 -7.77
CA GLU A 20 0.10 -1.79 -8.52
C GLU A 20 1.43 -2.31 -7.97
N CYS A 21 2.29 -2.86 -8.82
CA CYS A 21 3.64 -3.23 -8.40
C CYS A 21 4.44 -1.99 -8.01
N ILE A 22 5.15 -2.01 -6.89
CA ILE A 22 6.04 -0.91 -6.50
C ILE A 22 7.35 -1.04 -7.28
N GLU A 23 7.74 0.02 -7.98
CA GLU A 23 8.99 0.08 -8.71
C GLU A 23 10.20 -0.15 -7.79
N GLY A 24 11.21 -0.89 -8.29
CA GLY A 24 12.40 -1.24 -7.51
C GLY A 24 12.19 -2.33 -6.45
N SER A 25 11.02 -2.98 -6.42
CA SER A 25 10.74 -4.10 -5.51
C SER A 25 10.93 -5.49 -6.11
N ASP A 26 11.34 -5.60 -7.36
CA ASP A 26 11.42 -6.86 -8.12
C ASP A 26 10.11 -7.69 -8.07
N GLY A 27 8.97 -7.00 -8.04
CA GLY A 27 7.66 -7.64 -7.96
C GLY A 27 7.31 -8.22 -6.59
N ASN A 28 8.03 -7.85 -5.53
CA ASN A 28 7.77 -8.33 -4.17
C ASN A 28 6.88 -7.42 -3.34
N LEU A 29 6.73 -6.16 -3.76
CA LEU A 29 5.79 -5.23 -3.16
C LEU A 29 4.75 -4.82 -4.17
N SER A 30 3.50 -4.77 -3.72
CA SER A 30 2.42 -4.13 -4.46
C SER A 30 1.60 -3.24 -3.54
N GLN A 31 0.95 -2.24 -4.10
CA GLN A 31 0.18 -1.26 -3.35
C GLN A 31 -1.15 -0.94 -4.01
N ILE A 32 -2.03 -0.33 -3.23
CA ILE A 32 -3.22 0.33 -3.75
C ILE A 32 -3.66 1.47 -2.82
N THR A 33 -3.90 2.65 -3.40
CA THR A 33 -4.50 3.77 -2.67
C THR A 33 -6.02 3.56 -2.56
N LEU A 34 -6.52 3.51 -1.32
CA LEU A 34 -7.95 3.36 -1.02
C LEU A 34 -8.68 4.70 -0.98
N SER A 35 -8.00 5.74 -0.51
CA SER A 35 -8.51 7.10 -0.48
C SER A 35 -7.36 8.08 -0.44
N GLU A 36 -7.53 9.24 -1.05
CA GLU A 36 -6.59 10.35 -1.01
C GLU A 36 -7.33 11.68 -0.98
N ASP A 37 -6.82 12.64 -0.22
CA ASP A 37 -7.21 14.04 -0.30
C ASP A 37 -6.06 14.85 -0.93
N SER A 38 -6.29 15.37 -2.13
CA SER A 38 -5.27 16.14 -2.86
C SER A 38 -4.96 17.50 -2.25
N VAL A 39 -5.76 17.99 -1.29
CA VAL A 39 -5.54 19.27 -0.63
C VAL A 39 -4.61 19.12 0.58
N SER A 40 -4.88 18.16 1.47
CA SER A 40 -4.03 17.92 2.64
C SER A 40 -2.85 16.99 2.34
N GLY A 41 -2.97 16.13 1.32
CA GLY A 41 -2.03 15.05 1.05
C GLY A 41 -2.29 13.77 1.85
N ASP A 42 -3.35 13.74 2.66
CA ASP A 42 -3.71 12.54 3.44
C ASP A 42 -4.14 11.41 2.53
N TYR A 43 -3.67 10.20 2.82
CA TYR A 43 -4.08 9.02 2.09
C TYR A 43 -4.15 7.78 2.97
N THR A 44 -4.91 6.81 2.50
CA THR A 44 -4.95 5.47 3.07
C THR A 44 -4.58 4.49 1.97
N ARG A 45 -3.60 3.65 2.24
CA ARG A 45 -3.04 2.70 1.27
C ARG A 45 -2.91 1.33 1.91
N LEU A 46 -3.18 0.30 1.12
CA LEU A 46 -2.74 -1.06 1.46
C LEU A 46 -1.44 -1.31 0.72
N THR A 47 -0.47 -1.89 1.43
CA THR A 47 0.77 -2.39 0.85
C THR A 47 0.86 -3.88 1.15
N ARG A 48 1.06 -4.68 0.10
CA ARG A 48 1.21 -6.13 0.19
C ARG A 48 2.67 -6.50 0.02
N PHE A 49 3.14 -7.34 0.92
CA PHE A 49 4.47 -7.93 0.90
C PHE A 49 4.35 -9.38 0.45
N LYS A 50 5.21 -9.81 -0.47
CA LYS A 50 5.44 -11.25 -0.67
C LYS A 50 6.17 -11.80 0.55
N ASP A 51 5.87 -13.07 0.85
CA ASP A 51 6.52 -13.78 1.95
C ASP A 51 8.05 -13.72 1.84
N GLY A 52 8.71 -13.55 2.99
CA GLY A 52 10.17 -13.45 3.09
C GLY A 52 10.80 -12.16 2.54
N PHE A 53 10.04 -11.23 1.94
CA PHE A 53 10.63 -10.00 1.40
C PHE A 53 11.00 -9.01 2.52
N TYR A 54 12.17 -8.41 2.39
CA TYR A 54 12.69 -7.42 3.34
C TYR A 54 13.18 -6.17 2.59
N THR A 55 12.85 -5.00 3.12
CA THR A 55 13.13 -3.70 2.47
C THR A 55 14.48 -3.09 2.85
N LYS A 56 15.35 -3.83 3.54
CA LYS A 56 16.66 -3.32 4.03
C LYS A 56 17.49 -2.70 2.91
N ALA A 57 17.47 -3.30 1.71
CA ALA A 57 18.20 -2.79 0.55
C ALA A 57 17.68 -1.42 0.05
N LEU A 58 16.42 -1.07 0.34
CA LEU A 58 15.82 0.22 -0.01
C LEU A 58 16.20 1.35 0.95
N GLY A 59 16.88 1.02 2.06
CA GLY A 59 17.27 1.98 3.09
C GLY A 59 16.11 2.38 4.01
N ALA A 60 16.46 3.01 5.14
CA ALA A 60 15.49 3.55 6.07
C ALA A 60 14.86 4.83 5.50
N LYS A 61 13.56 5.02 5.73
CA LYS A 61 12.84 6.26 5.45
C LYS A 61 12.30 6.84 6.74
N SER A 62 12.18 8.16 6.78
CA SER A 62 11.59 8.90 7.89
C SER A 62 10.62 9.93 7.30
N HIS A 63 9.49 10.11 7.99
CA HIS A 63 8.44 11.02 7.58
C HIS A 63 8.38 12.21 8.54
N ILE A 64 8.11 13.41 7.99
CA ILE A 64 7.83 14.63 8.78
C ILE A 64 6.35 14.74 9.19
N TYR A 65 5.58 13.68 8.92
CA TYR A 65 4.15 13.56 9.17
C TYR A 65 3.86 12.28 9.95
N PRO A 66 2.77 12.23 10.73
CA PRO A 66 2.37 11.02 11.42
C PRO A 66 1.91 9.95 10.42
N GLU A 67 2.18 8.69 10.74
CA GLU A 67 1.72 7.53 10.00
C GLU A 67 1.20 6.49 10.98
N GLU A 68 0.06 5.88 10.66
CA GLU A 68 -0.50 4.76 11.40
C GLU A 68 -0.48 3.51 10.51
N ILE A 69 0.02 2.40 11.06
CA ILE A 69 0.12 1.13 10.34
C ILE A 69 -0.76 0.09 11.04
N PHE A 70 -1.64 -0.53 10.28
CA PHE A 70 -2.41 -1.69 10.72
C PHE A 70 -1.99 -2.92 9.91
N VAL A 71 -1.49 -3.94 10.61
CA VAL A 71 -1.02 -5.18 9.98
C VAL A 71 -2.18 -6.17 9.89
N VAL A 72 -2.51 -6.57 8.66
CA VAL A 72 -3.49 -7.63 8.38
C VAL A 72 -2.73 -8.90 8.04
N ILE A 73 -3.00 -9.98 8.80
CA ILE A 73 -2.40 -11.30 8.58
C ILE A 73 -3.44 -12.19 7.91
N THR A 74 -3.02 -12.90 6.86
CA THR A 74 -3.86 -13.78 6.05
C THR A 74 -3.36 -15.21 6.07
#